data_AF-A0A0Q0VQA6-F1
#
_entry.id   AF-A0A0Q0VQA6-F1
#
_cell.length_a   1.000
_cell.length_b   1.000
_cell.length_c   1.000
_cell.angle_alpha   90.00
_cell.angle_beta   90.00
_cell.angle_gamma   90.00
#
_symmetry.space_group_name_H-M   'P 1'
#
loop_
_entity.id
_entity.type
_entity.pdbx_description
1 polymer ?
#
loop_
_entity_poly.entity_id
_entity_poly.type
_entity_poly.pdbx_seq_one_letter_code
_entity_poly.pdbx_strand_id
1 'polypeptide(L)' 'MRDDFKIVKICPQCGSMKVNWINGGIGGPVYKCDDCNYVGTFILEVYFKDVPKFQKELNKNKY' A
#
# COMPACT_ATOMS: atom_id res chain seq x y z
N MET A 1 -15.44 4.17 17.82
CA MET A 1 -13.97 4.17 17.71
C MET A 1 -13.62 4.90 16.43
N ARG A 2 -12.78 5.94 16.46
CA ARG A 2 -12.45 6.71 15.24
C ARG A 2 -11.27 6.03 14.54
N ASP A 3 -11.48 5.54 13.32
CA ASP A 3 -10.45 4.87 12.51
C ASP A 3 -9.33 5.80 12.01
N ASP A 4 -9.41 7.11 12.27
CA ASP A 4 -8.47 8.13 11.78
C ASP A 4 -6.99 7.83 12.06
N PHE A 5 -6.69 7.17 13.19
CA PHE A 5 -5.33 6.84 13.62
C PHE A 5 -4.92 5.40 13.34
N LYS A 6 -5.77 4.61 12.67
CA LYS A 6 -5.43 3.26 12.25
C LYS A 6 -4.39 3.31 11.14
N ILE A 7 -3.29 2.58 11.28
CA ILE A 7 -2.30 2.41 10.22
C ILE A 7 -2.80 1.32 9.26
N VAL A 8 -2.73 1.60 7.96
CA VAL A 8 -3.06 0.65 6.89
C VAL A 8 -1.94 0.58 5.87
N LYS A 9 -1.85 -0.56 5.19
CA LYS A 9 -0.90 -0.81 4.11
C LYS A 9 -1.52 -0.48 2.77
N ILE A 10 -0.84 0.31 1.95
CA ILE A 10 -1.26 0.63 0.58
C ILE A 10 -0.15 0.34 -0.42
N CYS A 11 -0.55 -0.06 -1.62
CA CYS A 11 0.33 -0.33 -2.73
C CYS A 11 1.08 0.94 -3.16
N PRO A 12 2.43 0.91 -3.27
CA PRO A 12 3.21 2.08 -3.66
C PRO A 12 3.02 2.48 -5.13
N GLN A 13 2.48 1.59 -5.97
CA GLN A 13 2.34 1.83 -7.41
C GLN A 13 0.96 2.35 -7.80
N CYS A 14 -0.10 1.90 -7.13
CA CYS A 14 -1.49 2.28 -7.47
C CYS A 14 -2.30 2.82 -6.29
N GLY A 15 -1.78 2.78 -5.06
CA GLY A 15 -2.48 3.25 -3.86
C GLY A 15 -3.62 2.33 -3.37
N SER A 16 -3.77 1.14 -3.95
CA SER A 16 -4.75 0.15 -3.48
C SER A 16 -4.43 -0.37 -2.07
N MET A 17 -5.47 -0.60 -1.27
CA MET A 17 -5.36 -1.30 0.03
C MET A 17 -5.37 -2.83 -0.11
N LYS A 18 -5.61 -3.37 -1.31
CA LYS A 18 -5.62 -4.82 -1.58
C LYS A 18 -4.20 -5.33 -1.81
N VAL A 19 -3.44 -5.37 -0.74
CA VAL A 19 -2.03 -5.79 -0.72
C VAL A 19 -1.88 -6.97 0.21
N ASN A 20 -1.54 -8.12 -0.38
CA ASN A 20 -1.40 -9.39 0.30
C ASN A 20 0.07 -9.72 0.52
N TRP A 21 0.38 -10.31 1.66
CA TRP A 21 1.69 -10.91 1.88
C TRP A 21 1.73 -12.29 1.20
N ILE A 22 2.68 -12.50 0.29
CA ILE A 22 2.74 -13.72 -0.53
C ILE A 22 3.96 -14.60 -0.24
N ASN A 23 4.98 -14.08 0.43
CA ASN A 23 6.14 -14.86 0.85
C ASN A 23 6.92 -14.15 1.95
N GLY A 24 7.53 -14.90 2.87
CA GLY A 24 8.53 -14.36 3.77
C GLY A 24 9.43 -15.44 4.33
N GLY A 25 10.73 -15.16 4.24
CA GLY A 25 11.83 -15.99 4.74
C GLY A 25 12.97 -15.07 5.19
N ILE A 26 14.22 -15.50 5.03
CA ILE A 26 15.41 -14.71 5.42
C ILE A 26 15.43 -13.31 4.77
N GLY A 27 14.81 -13.14 3.60
CA GLY A 27 14.72 -11.86 2.88
C GLY A 27 13.61 -10.91 3.33
N GLY A 28 12.83 -11.23 4.36
CA GLY A 28 11.72 -10.39 4.83
C GLY A 28 10.42 -10.56 4.03
N PRO A 29 9.40 -9.72 4.30
CA PRO A 29 8.07 -9.86 3.69
C PRO A 29 8.04 -9.39 2.24
N VAL A 30 7.41 -10.19 1.37
CA VAL A 30 7.08 -9.84 -0.02
C VAL A 30 5.58 -9.62 -0.14
N TYR A 31 5.20 -8.47 -0.67
CA TYR A 31 3.82 -8.04 -0.88
C TYR A 31 3.44 -8.15 -2.36
N LYS A 32 2.19 -8.53 -2.63
CA LYS A 32 1.54 -8.51 -3.93
C LYS A 32 0.30 -7.63 -3.88
N CYS A 33 0.14 -6.74 -4.86
CA CYS A 33 -1.10 -5.99 -5.06
C CYS A 33 -2.02 -6.72 -6.03
N ASP A 34 -3.29 -6.88 -5.66
CA ASP A 34 -4.29 -7.56 -6.49
C ASP A 34 -4.81 -6.66 -7.64
N ASP A 35 -4.70 -5.34 -7.51
CA ASP A 35 -5.27 -4.42 -8.50
C ASP A 35 -4.27 -4.03 -9.62
N CYS A 36 -2.96 -3.99 -9.35
CA CYS A 36 -1.95 -3.59 -10.35
C CYS A 36 -0.80 -4.58 -10.56
N ASN A 37 -0.85 -5.75 -9.93
CA ASN A 37 0.19 -6.78 -9.98
C ASN A 37 1.57 -6.34 -9.48
N TYR A 38 1.67 -5.25 -8.71
CA TYR A 38 2.89 -4.90 -7.98
C TYR A 38 3.34 -6.09 -7.12
N VAL A 39 4.62 -6.46 -7.19
CA VAL A 39 5.25 -7.45 -6.32
C VAL A 39 6.57 -6.87 -5.80
N GLY A 40 6.74 -6.82 -4.48
CA GLY A 40 7.97 -6.31 -3.89
C GLY A 40 7.98 -6.29 -2.38
N THR A 41 9.14 -5.96 -1.81
CA THR A 41 9.34 -5.89 -0.35
C THR A 41 8.95 -4.53 0.23
N PHE A 42 8.74 -3.52 -0.62
CA PHE A 42 8.38 -2.17 -0.22
C PHE A 42 6.87 -1.99 -0.15
N ILE A 43 6.37 -1.41 0.94
CA ILE A 43 4.95 -1.11 1.15
C ILE A 43 4.81 0.25 1.84
N LEU A 44 3.73 0.98 1.56
CA LEU A 44 3.43 2.23 2.26
C LEU A 44 2.53 1.95 3.46
N GLU A 45 2.98 2.35 4.65
CA GLU A 45 2.19 2.34 5.87
C GLU A 45 1.74 3.76 6.19
N VAL A 46 0.43 3.99 6.19
CA VAL A 46 -0.16 5.33 6.33
C VAL A 46 -1.33 5.30 7.30
N TYR A 47 -1.63 6.44 7.92
CA TYR A 47 -2.89 6.57 8.66
C TYR A 47 -4.07 6.48 7.69
N PHE A 48 -5.15 5.83 8.12
CA PHE A 48 -6.34 5.61 7.31
C PHE A 48 -6.91 6.93 6.77
N LYS A 49 -6.92 7.99 7.59
CA LYS A 49 -7.36 9.34 7.19
C LYS A 49 -6.54 9.92 6.03
N ASP A 50 -5.29 9.49 5.86
CA ASP A 50 -4.36 10.03 4.88
C ASP A 50 -4.36 9.22 3.57
N VAL A 51 -5.02 8.06 3.50
CA VAL A 51 -5.12 7.22 2.29
C VAL A 51 -5.58 8.01 1.05
N PRO A 52 -6.65 8.83 1.11
CA PRO A 52 -7.10 9.58 -0.07
C PRO A 52 -6.06 10.57 -0.59
N LYS A 53 -5.27 11.18 0.31
CA LYS A 53 -4.19 12.09 -0.05
C LYS A 53 -3.11 11.36 -0.84
N PHE A 54 -2.64 10.21 -0.34
CA PHE A 54 -1.61 9.42 -1.03
C PHE A 54 -2.09 8.88 -2.38
N GLN A 55 -3.32 8.39 -2.47
CA GLN A 55 -3.90 7.93 -3.73
C GLN A 55 -3.95 9.05 -4.78
N LYS A 56 -4.28 10.27 -4.37
CA LYS A 56 -4.29 11.43 -5.27
C LYS A 56 -2.88 11.77 -5.78
N GLU A 57 -1.87 11.77 -4.91
CA GLU A 57 -0.49 12.06 -5.31
C GLU A 57 0.09 10.98 -6.24
N LEU A 58 -0.20 9.70 -5.99
CA LEU A 58 0.23 8.59 -6.86
C LEU A 58 -0.37 8.68 -8.27
N ASN A 59 -1.58 9.22 -8.41
CA ASN A 59 -2.21 9.40 -9.73
C ASN A 59 -1.69 10.62 -10.48
N LYS A 60 -1.21 11.67 -9.79
CA LYS A 60 -0.61 12.84 -10.43
C LYS A 60 0.72 12.52 -11.10
N ASN A 61 1.53 11.65 -10.50
CA ASN A 61 2.86 11.30 -11.00
C ASN A 61 2.84 10.28 -12.16
N LYS A 62 1.67 9.99 -12.75
CA LYS A 62 1.52 9.08 -13.90
C LYS A 62 1.52 9.79 -15.25
N TYR A 63 1.59 11.13 -15.27
CA TYR A 63 1.59 12.00 -16.45
C TYR A 63 2.68 13.05 -16.31
#